data_AF-A0A535KTZ8-F1
#
_entry.id   AF-A0A535KTZ8-F1
#
_cell.length_a   1.000
_cell.length_b   1.000
_cell.length_c   1.000
_cell.angle_alpha   90.00
_cell.angle_beta   90.00
_cell.angle_gamma   90.00
#
_symmetry.space_group_name_H-M   'P 1'
#
loop_
_entity.id
_entity.type
_entity.pdbx_description
1 polymer ?
#
loop_
_entity_poly.entity_id
_entity_poly.type
_entity_poly.pdbx_seq_one_letter_code
_entity_poly.pdbx_strand_id
1 'polypeptide(L)'
;MTPTLLGRWQIRIFLLATVGLLISFLVALSIGGNYQVPLLALLYVLLFGLAWDVLYQVITSYRWDRDWPTCYQVAAGVIEGALVWALILTNKLPGIPEPPRFIVFLIQYGAIWLSIFLLTQGPLRIFWMNWRYQGGQWFVSRRVQTAENSYQQPVPAPQFVGGYTPVTPPQVLLTSNPERRQILGDRAGLQPLQPYTCACGFAFDRAAGNFCPRCGRLRMQQEVS
;
A
#
# COMPACT_ATOMS: atom_id res chain seq x y z
N MET A 1 -1.36 1.28 -1.38
CA MET A 1 -1.61 0.38 -0.22
C MET A 1 -2.29 -0.86 -0.75
N THR A 2 -1.51 -1.88 -1.06
CA THR A 2 -2.05 -3.13 -1.61
C THR A 2 -2.77 -3.89 -0.50
N PRO A 3 -4.02 -4.35 -0.72
CA PRO A 3 -4.70 -5.20 0.25
C PRO A 3 -3.87 -6.45 0.53
N THR A 4 -3.88 -6.90 1.78
CA THR A 4 -3.27 -8.17 2.16
C THR A 4 -4.08 -9.33 1.56
N LEU A 5 -3.43 -10.47 1.29
CA LEU A 5 -4.11 -11.66 0.74
C LEU A 5 -5.26 -12.12 1.64
N LEU A 6 -5.07 -12.06 2.97
CA LEU A 6 -6.12 -12.37 3.95
C LEU A 6 -7.29 -11.39 3.88
N GLY A 7 -7.04 -10.09 3.74
CA GLY A 7 -8.11 -9.11 3.59
C GLY A 7 -8.94 -9.35 2.32
N ARG A 8 -8.27 -9.67 1.20
CA ARG A 8 -8.95 -10.01 -0.06
C ARG A 8 -9.86 -11.23 0.09
N TRP A 9 -9.36 -12.30 0.73
CA TRP A 9 -10.15 -13.50 0.99
C TRP A 9 -11.34 -13.24 1.92
N GLN A 10 -11.17 -12.47 2.99
CA GLN A 10 -12.26 -12.10 3.91
C GLN A 10 -13.38 -11.38 3.17
N ILE A 11 -13.04 -10.41 2.32
CA ILE A 11 -14.02 -9.65 1.54
C ILE A 11 -14.74 -10.55 0.54
N ARG A 12 -14.00 -11.40 -0.18
CA ARG A 12 -14.56 -12.33 -1.16
C ARG A 12 -15.54 -13.30 -0.48
N ILE A 13 -15.13 -13.93 0.63
CA ILE A 13 -15.98 -14.85 1.39
C ILE A 13 -17.22 -14.12 1.90
N PHE A 14 -17.07 -12.93 2.49
CA PHE A 14 -18.19 -12.15 3.00
C PHE A 14 -19.21 -11.79 1.92
N LEU A 15 -18.75 -11.29 0.77
CA LEU A 15 -19.63 -10.88 -0.33
C LEU A 15 -20.29 -12.07 -1.03
N LEU A 16 -19.58 -13.19 -1.21
CA LEU A 16 -20.17 -14.40 -1.78
C LEU A 16 -21.16 -15.05 -0.81
N ALA A 17 -20.86 -15.08 0.49
CA ALA A 17 -21.76 -15.63 1.49
C ALA A 17 -23.05 -14.80 1.68
N THR A 18 -23.01 -13.50 1.43
CA THR A 18 -24.17 -12.61 1.56
C THR A 18 -24.87 -12.41 0.22
N VAL A 19 -24.25 -11.64 -0.68
CA VAL A 19 -24.79 -11.27 -1.99
C VAL A 19 -24.84 -12.46 -2.92
N GLY A 20 -23.78 -13.27 -2.94
CA GLY A 20 -23.72 -14.47 -3.77
C GLY A 20 -24.80 -15.48 -3.40
N LEU A 21 -25.01 -15.72 -2.11
CA LEU A 21 -26.05 -16.63 -1.61
C LEU A 21 -27.44 -16.09 -1.93
N LEU A 22 -27.69 -14.80 -1.72
CA LEU A 22 -28.96 -14.15 -2.05
C LEU A 22 -29.31 -14.30 -3.54
N ILE A 23 -28.37 -14.00 -4.44
CA ILE A 23 -28.57 -14.14 -5.88
C ILE A 23 -28.78 -15.62 -6.25
N SER A 24 -27.98 -16.53 -5.68
CA SER A 24 -28.12 -17.97 -5.92
C SER A 24 -29.48 -18.50 -5.51
N PHE A 25 -30.02 -17.98 -4.40
CA PHE A 25 -31.35 -18.33 -3.93
C PHE A 25 -32.44 -17.84 -4.88
N LEU A 26 -32.36 -16.59 -5.34
CA LEU A 26 -33.30 -16.04 -6.32
C LEU A 26 -33.28 -16.80 -7.66
N VAL A 27 -32.09 -17.22 -8.11
CA VAL A 27 -31.96 -18.02 -9.32
C VAL A 27 -32.45 -19.46 -9.11
N ALA A 28 -32.23 -20.06 -7.94
CA ALA A 28 -32.80 -21.37 -7.63
C ALA A 28 -34.33 -21.35 -7.66
N LEU A 29 -34.95 -20.29 -7.14
CA LEU A 29 -36.40 -20.09 -7.19
C LEU A 29 -36.91 -19.96 -8.63
N SER A 30 -36.18 -19.28 -9.51
CA SER A 30 -36.61 -19.09 -10.91
C SER A 30 -36.50 -20.37 -11.76
N ILE A 31 -35.69 -21.35 -11.35
CA ILE A 31 -35.49 -22.64 -12.04
C ILE A 31 -36.36 -23.77 -11.43
N GLY A 32 -37.41 -23.42 -10.67
CA GLY A 32 -38.33 -24.40 -10.10
C GLY A 32 -37.87 -24.99 -8.76
N GLY A 33 -37.05 -24.28 -7.99
CA GLY A 33 -36.73 -24.60 -6.60
C GLY A 33 -35.60 -25.62 -6.41
N ASN A 34 -34.79 -25.90 -7.43
CA ASN A 34 -33.58 -26.71 -7.27
C ASN A 34 -32.43 -25.85 -6.75
N TYR A 35 -32.16 -25.92 -5.45
CA TYR A 35 -31.11 -25.14 -4.78
C TYR A 35 -29.71 -25.76 -4.90
N GLN A 36 -29.60 -27.05 -5.20
CA GLN A 36 -28.31 -27.76 -5.15
C GLN A 36 -27.33 -27.22 -6.19
N VAL A 37 -27.77 -27.09 -7.44
CA VAL A 37 -26.89 -26.67 -8.54
C VAL A 37 -26.39 -25.23 -8.36
N PRO A 38 -27.23 -24.22 -8.09
CA PRO A 38 -26.76 -22.84 -7.92
C PRO A 38 -25.86 -22.66 -6.69
N LEU A 39 -26.14 -23.36 -5.58
CA LEU A 39 -25.33 -23.29 -4.36
C LEU A 39 -23.97 -24.00 -4.52
N LEU A 40 -23.94 -25.16 -5.19
CA LEU A 40 -22.67 -25.81 -5.51
C LEU A 40 -21.84 -24.97 -6.49
N ALA A 41 -22.47 -24.39 -7.52
CA ALA A 41 -21.79 -23.46 -8.42
C ALA A 41 -21.17 -22.27 -7.66
N LEU A 42 -21.91 -21.69 -6.70
CA LEU A 42 -21.40 -20.63 -5.83
C LEU A 42 -20.18 -21.08 -5.02
N LEU A 43 -20.23 -22.29 -4.44
CA LEU A 43 -19.11 -22.87 -3.70
C LEU A 43 -17.88 -23.06 -4.58
N TYR A 44 -18.04 -23.55 -5.81
CA TYR A 44 -16.94 -23.70 -6.74
C TYR A 44 -16.34 -22.35 -7.15
N VAL A 45 -17.17 -21.35 -7.45
CA VAL A 45 -16.71 -19.98 -7.74
C VAL A 45 -15.94 -19.40 -6.54
N LEU A 46 -16.36 -19.67 -5.31
CA LEU A 46 -15.61 -19.28 -4.12
C LEU A 46 -14.22 -19.94 -4.09
N LEU A 47 -14.15 -21.27 -4.24
CA LEU A 47 -12.89 -22.03 -4.15
C LEU A 47 -11.91 -21.65 -5.27
N PHE A 48 -12.38 -21.62 -6.52
CA PHE A 48 -11.57 -21.18 -7.66
C PHE A 48 -11.13 -19.74 -7.49
N GLY A 49 -12.02 -18.90 -6.97
CA GLY A 49 -11.72 -17.53 -6.65
C GLY A 49 -10.60 -17.32 -5.64
N LEU A 50 -10.57 -18.12 -4.58
CA LEU A 50 -9.51 -18.07 -3.57
C LEU A 50 -8.16 -18.48 -4.16
N ALA A 51 -8.14 -19.52 -5.01
CA ALA A 51 -6.93 -19.93 -5.73
C ALA A 51 -6.47 -18.85 -6.73
N TRP A 52 -7.43 -18.25 -7.45
CA TRP A 52 -7.17 -17.19 -8.41
C TRP A 52 -6.62 -15.93 -7.74
N ASP A 53 -7.07 -15.62 -6.53
CA ASP A 53 -6.54 -14.50 -5.74
C ASP A 53 -5.05 -14.70 -5.38
N VAL A 54 -4.60 -15.93 -5.12
CA VAL A 54 -3.18 -16.24 -4.91
C VAL A 54 -2.38 -16.00 -6.19
N LEU A 55 -2.86 -16.53 -7.31
CA LEU A 55 -2.21 -16.35 -8.61
C LEU A 55 -2.11 -14.87 -8.97
N TYR A 56 -3.20 -14.13 -8.79
CA TYR A 56 -3.25 -12.69 -9.01
C TYR A 56 -2.22 -11.95 -8.14
N GLN A 57 -2.11 -12.30 -6.86
CA GLN A 57 -1.14 -11.69 -5.94
C GLN A 57 0.31 -11.97 -6.37
N VAL A 58 0.61 -13.20 -6.80
CA VAL A 58 1.93 -13.59 -7.29
C VAL A 58 2.29 -12.79 -8.54
N ILE A 59 1.40 -12.75 -9.53
CA ILE A 59 1.60 -12.01 -10.78
C ILE A 59 1.79 -10.51 -10.48
N THR A 60 0.98 -9.95 -9.58
CA THR A 60 1.05 -8.53 -9.20
C THR A 60 2.38 -8.17 -8.53
N SER A 61 2.99 -9.12 -7.81
CA SER A 61 4.24 -8.89 -7.07
C SER A 61 5.46 -8.67 -7.97
N TYR A 62 5.42 -9.13 -9.22
CA TYR A 62 6.49 -8.92 -10.20
C TYR A 62 6.48 -7.51 -10.82
N ARG A 63 5.41 -6.73 -10.62
CA ARG A 63 5.30 -5.38 -11.19
C ARG A 63 5.88 -4.34 -10.25
N TRP A 64 6.64 -3.40 -10.79
CA TRP A 64 7.33 -2.34 -10.02
C TRP A 64 6.38 -1.50 -9.14
N ASP A 65 5.16 -1.28 -9.64
CA ASP A 65 4.13 -0.45 -9.01
C ASP A 65 3.23 -1.24 -8.03
N ARG A 66 3.24 -2.59 -8.13
CA ARG A 66 2.36 -3.52 -7.38
C ARG A 66 0.85 -3.23 -7.43
N ASP A 67 0.41 -2.28 -8.25
CA ASP A 67 -0.98 -1.94 -8.49
C ASP A 67 -1.39 -2.27 -9.94
N TRP A 68 -2.63 -2.74 -10.09
CA TRP A 68 -3.22 -3.17 -11.36
C TRP A 68 -4.46 -2.32 -11.67
N PRO A 69 -4.62 -1.82 -12.91
CA PRO A 69 -5.82 -1.10 -13.31
C PRO A 69 -7.06 -2.01 -13.27
N THR A 70 -8.22 -1.40 -13.03
CA THR A 70 -9.52 -2.08 -12.90
C THR A 70 -9.87 -2.95 -14.10
N CYS A 71 -9.38 -2.63 -15.30
CA CYS A 71 -9.60 -3.44 -16.50
C CYS A 71 -9.09 -4.88 -16.36
N TYR A 72 -7.98 -5.10 -15.66
CA TYR A 72 -7.49 -6.46 -15.43
C TYR A 72 -8.31 -7.22 -14.40
N GLN A 73 -8.93 -6.53 -13.44
CA GLN A 73 -9.90 -7.16 -12.55
C GLN A 73 -11.11 -7.67 -13.33
N VAL A 74 -11.54 -6.92 -14.35
CA VAL A 74 -12.59 -7.36 -15.26
C VAL A 74 -12.15 -8.55 -16.10
N ALA A 75 -10.97 -8.47 -16.73
CA ALA A 75 -10.42 -9.58 -17.51
C ALA A 75 -10.25 -10.85 -16.66
N ALA A 76 -9.78 -10.72 -15.43
CA ALA A 76 -9.65 -11.83 -14.48
C ALA A 76 -11.00 -12.50 -14.19
N GLY A 77 -12.07 -11.71 -14.00
CA GLY A 77 -13.41 -12.24 -13.85
C GLY A 77 -13.90 -13.00 -15.09
N VAL A 78 -13.70 -12.45 -16.29
CA VAL A 78 -14.08 -13.13 -17.54
C VAL A 78 -13.34 -14.47 -17.68
N ILE A 79 -12.04 -14.51 -17.39
CA ILE A 79 -11.22 -15.73 -17.44
C ILE A 79 -11.67 -16.73 -16.37
N GLU A 80 -11.95 -16.29 -15.16
CA GLU A 80 -12.48 -17.12 -14.06
C GLU A 80 -13.81 -17.78 -14.45
N GLY A 81 -14.76 -16.99 -15.00
CA GLY A 81 -16.03 -17.51 -15.49
C GLY A 81 -15.88 -18.51 -16.63
N ALA A 82 -14.99 -18.23 -17.59
CA ALA A 82 -14.68 -19.14 -18.69
C ALA A 82 -14.05 -20.46 -18.19
N LEU A 83 -13.14 -20.39 -17.22
CA LEU A 83 -12.53 -21.56 -16.60
C LEU A 83 -13.58 -22.41 -15.86
N VAL A 84 -14.42 -21.79 -15.03
CA VAL A 84 -15.47 -22.51 -14.31
C VAL A 84 -16.42 -23.20 -15.30
N TRP A 85 -16.82 -22.52 -16.37
CA TRP A 85 -17.65 -23.12 -17.41
C TRP A 85 -16.96 -24.29 -18.12
N ALA A 86 -15.69 -24.13 -18.51
CA ALA A 86 -14.92 -25.20 -19.14
C ALA A 86 -14.79 -26.42 -18.23
N LEU A 87 -14.59 -26.21 -16.92
CA LEU A 87 -14.53 -27.31 -15.97
C LEU A 87 -15.87 -28.05 -15.85
N ILE A 88 -17.00 -27.32 -15.82
CA ILE A 88 -18.35 -27.91 -15.81
C ILE A 88 -18.54 -28.82 -17.03
N LEU A 89 -18.09 -28.39 -18.22
CA LEU A 89 -18.18 -29.20 -19.45
C LEU A 89 -17.36 -30.50 -19.40
N THR A 90 -16.25 -30.50 -18.65
CA THR A 90 -15.42 -31.71 -18.52
C THR A 90 -15.99 -32.77 -17.57
N ASN A 91 -17.15 -32.53 -16.94
CA ASN A 91 -17.79 -33.41 -15.95
C ASN A 91 -16.86 -33.84 -14.79
N LYS A 92 -15.80 -33.07 -14.52
CA LYS A 92 -14.84 -33.37 -13.46
C LYS A 92 -15.24 -32.79 -12.10
N LEU A 93 -16.35 -32.06 -11.99
CA LEU A 93 -16.78 -31.49 -10.71
C LEU A 93 -17.70 -32.47 -9.96
N PRO A 94 -17.31 -32.93 -8.76
CA PRO A 94 -18.18 -33.77 -7.94
C PRO A 94 -19.45 -33.00 -7.52
N GLY A 95 -20.61 -33.63 -7.66
CA GLY A 95 -21.89 -33.09 -7.17
C GLY A 95 -22.72 -32.31 -8.20
N ILE A 96 -22.26 -32.13 -9.45
CA ILE A 96 -23.08 -31.61 -10.55
C ILE A 96 -23.40 -32.78 -11.49
N PRO A 97 -24.61 -33.38 -11.43
CA PRO A 97 -24.94 -34.56 -12.22
C PRO A 97 -25.11 -34.24 -13.71
N GLU A 98 -25.61 -33.04 -14.04
CA GLU A 98 -25.78 -32.58 -15.41
C GLU A 98 -25.36 -31.11 -15.55
N PRO A 99 -24.69 -30.74 -16.66
CA PRO A 99 -24.33 -29.35 -16.90
C PRO A 99 -25.59 -28.50 -17.09
N PRO A 100 -25.75 -27.39 -16.34
CA PRO A 100 -26.89 -26.50 -16.51
C PRO A 100 -26.83 -25.83 -17.88
N ARG A 101 -28.00 -25.34 -18.35
CA ARG A 101 -28.06 -24.52 -19.57
C ARG A 101 -27.11 -23.33 -19.45
N PHE A 102 -26.33 -23.07 -20.50
CA PHE A 102 -25.32 -22.00 -20.51
C PHE A 102 -25.89 -20.63 -20.10
N ILE A 103 -27.11 -20.30 -20.54
CA ILE A 103 -27.78 -19.03 -20.22
C ILE A 103 -28.01 -18.89 -18.71
N VAL A 104 -28.40 -19.99 -18.04
CA VAL A 104 -28.65 -19.99 -16.58
C VAL A 104 -27.34 -19.75 -15.83
N PHE A 105 -26.27 -20.43 -16.24
CA PHE A 105 -24.94 -20.21 -15.70
C PHE A 105 -24.48 -18.77 -15.91
N LEU A 106 -24.65 -18.22 -17.11
CA LEU A 106 -24.24 -16.87 -17.46
C LEU A 106 -24.98 -15.81 -16.63
N ILE A 107 -26.29 -15.97 -16.43
CA ILE A 107 -27.10 -15.08 -15.59
C ILE A 107 -26.64 -15.15 -14.14
N GLN A 108 -26.51 -16.37 -13.58
CA GLN A 108 -26.08 -16.59 -12.20
C GLN A 108 -24.70 -16.00 -11.94
N TYR A 109 -23.71 -16.42 -12.73
CA TYR A 109 -22.33 -15.97 -12.61
C TYR A 109 -22.22 -14.47 -12.87
N GLY A 110 -22.81 -13.98 -13.95
CA GLY A 110 -22.77 -12.57 -14.34
C GLY A 110 -23.41 -11.66 -13.29
N ALA A 111 -24.55 -12.05 -12.73
CA ALA A 111 -25.22 -11.28 -11.67
C ALA A 111 -24.38 -11.21 -10.39
N ILE A 112 -23.81 -12.33 -9.96
CA ILE A 112 -22.92 -12.38 -8.78
C ILE A 112 -21.68 -11.54 -9.02
N TRP A 113 -21.00 -11.79 -10.15
CA TRP A 113 -19.76 -11.11 -10.51
C TRP A 113 -19.95 -9.60 -10.60
N LEU A 114 -20.99 -9.14 -11.32
CA LEU A 114 -21.28 -7.72 -11.50
C LEU A 114 -21.63 -7.05 -10.16
N SER A 115 -22.44 -7.72 -9.34
CA SER A 115 -22.85 -7.19 -8.03
C SER A 115 -21.65 -7.04 -7.09
N ILE A 116 -20.79 -8.05 -7.00
CA ILE A 116 -19.55 -8.00 -6.21
C ILE A 116 -18.61 -6.93 -6.76
N PHE A 117 -18.46 -6.85 -8.08
CA PHE A 117 -17.63 -5.83 -8.72
C PHE A 117 -18.11 -4.43 -8.36
N LEU A 118 -19.39 -4.11 -8.53
CA LEU A 118 -19.95 -2.80 -8.21
C LEU A 118 -19.80 -2.46 -6.73
N LEU A 119 -20.10 -3.41 -5.83
CA LEU A 119 -19.96 -3.22 -4.39
C LEU A 119 -18.51 -2.92 -4.01
N THR A 120 -17.54 -3.63 -4.59
CA THR A 120 -16.11 -3.46 -4.28
C THR A 120 -15.50 -2.19 -4.89
N GLN A 121 -16.02 -1.67 -6.01
CA GLN A 121 -15.55 -0.42 -6.60
C GLN A 121 -16.03 0.83 -5.84
N GLY A 122 -17.28 0.84 -5.35
CA GLY A 122 -17.90 2.06 -4.81
C GLY A 122 -18.41 1.92 -3.37
N PRO A 123 -19.61 1.36 -3.15
CA PRO A 123 -20.34 1.48 -1.88
C PRO A 123 -19.53 1.05 -0.66
N LEU A 124 -18.82 -0.07 -0.75
CA LEU A 124 -18.07 -0.62 0.38
C LEU A 124 -16.95 0.34 0.84
N ARG A 125 -16.37 1.11 -0.09
CA ARG A 125 -15.29 2.09 0.19
C ARG A 125 -15.80 3.39 0.79
N ILE A 126 -17.07 3.74 0.53
CA ILE A 126 -17.71 4.95 1.07
C ILE A 126 -18.14 4.72 2.51
N PHE A 127 -18.82 3.60 2.78
CA PHE A 127 -19.34 3.29 4.11
C PHE A 127 -18.25 2.87 5.11
N TRP A 128 -17.23 2.13 4.64
CA TRP A 128 -16.13 1.65 5.49
C TRP A 128 -14.79 2.33 5.15
N MET A 129 -14.67 3.62 5.48
CA MET A 129 -13.42 4.38 5.31
C MET A 129 -12.23 3.71 6.04
N ASN A 130 -12.47 3.15 7.23
CA ASN A 130 -11.45 2.53 8.07
C ASN A 130 -10.83 1.26 7.45
N TRP A 131 -11.53 0.60 6.50
CA TRP A 131 -11.01 -0.58 5.80
C TRP A 131 -9.84 -0.28 4.88
N ARG A 132 -9.78 0.93 4.33
CA ARG A 132 -8.67 1.36 3.45
C ARG A 132 -7.33 1.28 4.18
N TYR A 133 -7.33 1.59 5.47
CA TYR A 133 -6.12 1.61 6.30
C TYR A 133 -5.73 0.22 6.85
N GLN A 134 -6.65 -0.76 6.82
CA GLN A 134 -6.43 -2.11 7.34
C GLN A 134 -6.24 -3.16 6.24
N GLY A 135 -6.14 -2.75 4.98
CA GLY A 135 -5.93 -3.66 3.85
C GLY A 135 -7.01 -4.72 3.70
N GLY A 136 -8.25 -4.41 4.12
CA GLY A 136 -9.41 -5.30 4.04
C GLY A 136 -9.58 -6.31 5.19
N GLN A 137 -8.78 -6.21 6.26
CA GLN A 137 -8.89 -7.11 7.41
C GLN A 137 -9.95 -6.64 8.42
N TRP A 138 -10.77 -7.56 8.94
CA TRP A 138 -11.76 -7.28 10.00
C TRP A 138 -11.17 -7.50 11.40
N PHE A 139 -10.24 -8.45 11.52
CA PHE A 139 -9.65 -8.88 12.79
C PHE A 139 -8.22 -8.38 12.97
N VAL A 140 -7.96 -7.10 12.66
CA VAL A 140 -6.73 -6.48 13.13
C VAL A 140 -6.87 -6.34 14.65
N SER A 141 -6.36 -7.32 15.40
CA SER A 141 -6.01 -7.05 16.78
C SER A 141 -4.93 -5.98 16.69
N ARG A 142 -5.33 -4.73 16.91
CA ARG A 142 -4.37 -3.70 17.25
C ARG A 142 -3.80 -4.18 18.57
N ARG A 143 -2.75 -5.01 18.53
CA ARG A 143 -1.80 -5.05 19.62
C ARG A 143 -1.33 -3.61 19.67
N VAL A 144 -1.96 -2.85 20.56
CA VAL A 144 -1.35 -1.65 21.11
C VAL A 144 -0.06 -2.21 21.67
N GLN A 145 1.01 -2.14 20.89
CA GLN A 145 2.31 -1.97 21.47
C GLN A 145 2.14 -0.65 22.21
N THR A 146 1.75 -0.77 23.47
CA THR A 146 2.12 0.17 24.50
C THR A 146 3.65 0.04 24.57
N ALA A 147 4.34 0.45 23.50
CA ALA A 147 5.65 1.01 23.65
C ALA A 147 5.37 2.22 24.53
N GLU A 148 5.45 2.02 25.85
CA GLU A 148 6.60 2.44 26.65
C GLU A 148 7.51 3.49 25.98
N ASN A 149 6.90 4.44 25.27
CA ASN A 149 7.36 5.80 25.16
C ASN A 149 6.94 6.38 26.52
N SER A 150 7.73 6.19 27.58
CA SER A 150 8.97 6.95 27.71
C SER A 150 8.73 8.35 27.15
N TYR A 151 7.74 9.04 27.71
CA TYR A 151 7.80 10.49 27.76
C TYR A 151 9.17 10.79 28.33
N GLN A 152 10.09 11.17 27.45
CA GLN A 152 11.34 11.77 27.82
C GLN A 152 10.99 12.89 28.79
N GLN A 153 11.32 12.62 30.04
CA GLN A 153 11.33 13.57 31.12
C GLN A 153 12.09 14.80 30.60
N PRO A 154 11.53 16.02 30.66
CA PRO A 154 12.27 17.19 30.23
C PRO A 154 13.51 17.29 31.12
N VAL A 155 14.69 17.13 30.52
CA VAL A 155 15.96 17.36 31.22
C VAL A 155 15.98 18.84 31.60
N PRO A 156 16.15 19.22 32.88
CA PRO A 156 16.24 20.62 33.26
C PRO A 156 17.45 21.26 32.58
N ALA A 157 17.24 22.44 32.00
CA ALA A 157 18.27 23.19 31.30
C ALA A 157 19.47 23.49 32.24
N PRO A 158 20.72 23.33 31.78
CA PRO A 158 21.87 23.75 32.56
C PRO A 158 21.84 25.27 32.76
N GLN A 159 21.86 25.72 34.01
CA GLN A 159 21.99 27.14 34.33
C GLN A 159 23.42 27.59 34.02
N PHE A 160 23.57 28.35 32.94
CA PHE A 160 24.82 29.05 32.65
C PHE A 160 24.99 30.23 33.62
N VAL A 161 25.97 30.10 34.51
CA VAL A 161 26.51 31.21 35.31
C VAL A 161 27.74 31.72 34.57
N GLY A 162 27.72 32.94 34.02
CA GLY A 162 28.94 33.57 33.49
C GLY A 162 28.78 34.80 32.59
N GLY A 163 29.05 35.97 33.18
CA GLY A 163 29.83 37.11 32.64
C GLY A 163 29.56 37.69 31.24
N TYR A 164 29.11 38.95 31.18
CA TYR A 164 29.06 39.77 29.96
C TYR A 164 30.45 40.24 29.50
N THR A 165 30.78 40.07 28.22
CA THR A 165 31.72 40.95 27.50
C THR A 165 31.23 41.21 26.07
N PRO A 166 31.32 42.44 25.53
CA PRO A 166 30.84 42.78 24.19
C PRO A 166 31.97 42.76 23.16
N VAL A 167 31.72 42.26 21.93
CA VAL A 167 32.68 42.34 20.82
C VAL A 167 31.98 42.85 19.54
N THR A 168 32.63 43.82 18.90
CA THR A 168 32.24 44.59 17.70
C THR A 168 32.41 43.82 16.38
N PRO A 169 31.66 44.14 15.30
CA PRO A 169 31.67 43.37 14.06
C PRO A 169 32.72 43.87 13.04
N PRO A 170 33.36 43.00 12.23
CA PRO A 170 34.27 43.44 11.18
C PRO A 170 33.63 43.57 9.80
N GLN A 171 34.25 44.45 9.02
CA GLN A 171 33.85 45.01 7.73
C GLN A 171 34.17 44.08 6.54
N VAL A 172 33.38 44.19 5.46
CA VAL A 172 33.50 43.42 4.23
C VAL A 172 34.42 44.14 3.23
N LEU A 173 35.47 43.47 2.76
CA LEU A 173 36.40 44.00 1.76
C LEU A 173 36.41 43.09 0.51
N LEU A 174 36.06 43.71 -0.61
CA LEU A 174 35.92 43.15 -1.96
C LEU A 174 37.25 43.31 -2.72
N THR A 175 37.64 42.33 -3.57
CA THR A 175 38.48 42.41 -4.81
C THR A 175 39.00 40.98 -5.10
N SER A 176 38.76 40.28 -6.22
CA SER A 176 38.84 40.50 -7.68
C SER A 176 40.17 40.05 -8.31
N ASN A 177 40.08 39.18 -9.34
CA ASN A 177 41.07 38.80 -10.39
C ASN A 177 41.86 37.49 -10.16
N PRO A 178 42.45 36.81 -11.18
CA PRO A 178 42.16 36.63 -12.62
C PRO A 178 42.14 35.12 -13.04
N GLU A 179 41.70 34.80 -14.26
CA GLU A 179 41.93 33.50 -14.93
C GLU A 179 41.20 32.23 -14.41
N ARG A 180 39.87 32.30 -14.47
CA ARG A 180 39.15 31.32 -15.34
C ARG A 180 39.66 31.60 -16.75
N ARG A 181 40.47 30.71 -17.30
CA ARG A 181 40.76 30.62 -18.72
C ARG A 181 40.80 29.11 -18.99
N GLN A 182 39.84 28.45 -19.64
CA GLN A 182 38.76 28.89 -20.52
C GLN A 182 37.61 27.84 -20.39
N ILE A 183 36.31 28.10 -20.17
CA ILE A 183 35.49 29.29 -20.34
C ILE A 183 36.14 30.49 -19.68
N LEU A 184 36.41 31.54 -20.44
CA LEU A 184 37.10 32.75 -19.99
C LEU A 184 36.28 33.44 -18.84
N GLY A 185 36.93 33.79 -17.71
CA GLY A 185 36.48 34.73 -16.63
C GLY A 185 35.75 34.22 -15.35
N ASP A 186 36.44 33.87 -14.25
CA ASP A 186 36.06 33.50 -12.85
C ASP A 186 35.40 32.17 -12.41
N ARG A 187 36.14 31.31 -11.69
CA ARG A 187 35.67 30.60 -10.45
C ARG A 187 36.81 29.83 -9.74
N ALA A 188 37.98 30.45 -9.63
CA ALA A 188 38.89 30.21 -8.51
C ALA A 188 38.29 30.95 -7.31
N GLY A 189 37.77 30.23 -6.32
CA GLY A 189 37.03 30.87 -5.23
C GLY A 189 36.15 29.88 -4.51
N LEU A 190 36.75 28.83 -3.96
CA LEU A 190 36.16 28.12 -2.83
C LEU A 190 37.17 28.20 -1.71
N GLN A 191 36.83 29.02 -0.73
CA GLN A 191 37.41 28.99 0.60
C GLN A 191 37.57 27.53 1.06
N PRO A 192 38.59 27.19 1.86
CA PRO A 192 38.64 25.88 2.50
C PRO A 192 37.30 25.69 3.23
N LEU A 193 36.53 24.68 2.79
CA LEU A 193 35.31 24.26 3.46
C LEU A 193 35.70 23.95 4.90
N GLN A 194 35.35 24.83 5.83
CA GLN A 194 35.52 24.54 7.26
C GLN A 194 34.71 23.27 7.55
N PRO A 195 35.36 22.20 8.04
CA PRO A 195 34.68 20.95 8.28
C PRO A 195 33.72 21.16 9.45
N TYR A 196 32.45 20.84 9.24
CA TYR A 196 31.44 21.01 10.29
C TYR A 196 31.64 19.93 11.33
N THR A 197 32.00 20.32 12.54
CA THR A 197 32.11 19.41 13.67
C THR A 197 30.72 19.18 14.26
N CYS A 198 30.28 17.93 14.23
CA CYS A 198 29.11 17.52 14.99
C CYS A 198 29.43 17.56 16.49
N ALA A 199 28.41 17.65 17.36
CA ALA A 199 28.58 17.60 18.82
C ALA A 199 29.31 16.33 19.31
N CYS A 200 29.39 15.29 18.48
CA CYS A 200 30.19 14.08 18.73
C CYS A 200 31.67 14.20 18.35
N GLY A 201 32.15 15.39 17.96
CA GLY A 201 33.52 15.67 17.54
C GLY A 201 33.86 15.22 16.11
N PHE A 202 32.90 14.64 15.37
CA PHE A 202 33.13 14.16 14.01
C PHE A 202 32.95 15.30 13.00
N ALA A 203 34.00 15.57 12.22
CA ALA A 203 34.00 16.59 11.19
C ALA A 203 33.54 15.99 9.86
N PHE A 204 32.55 16.60 9.19
CA PHE A 204 32.03 16.08 7.92
C PHE A 204 31.64 17.20 6.95
N ASP A 205 31.68 16.86 5.65
CA ASP A 205 31.43 17.81 4.57
C ASP A 205 29.96 18.14 4.36
N ARG A 206 29.72 19.35 3.84
CA ARG A 206 28.38 19.90 3.56
C ARG A 206 27.56 19.06 2.55
N ALA A 207 28.22 18.17 1.79
CA ALA A 207 27.59 17.24 0.87
C ALA A 207 26.82 16.09 1.57
N ALA A 208 27.09 15.80 2.85
CA ALA A 208 26.45 14.68 3.56
C ALA A 208 25.03 14.99 4.08
N GLY A 209 24.47 16.16 3.75
CA GLY A 209 23.13 16.57 4.19
C GLY A 209 23.08 17.12 5.61
N ASN A 210 21.88 17.25 6.16
CA ASN A 210 21.62 17.89 7.46
C ASN A 210 21.87 16.98 8.68
N PHE A 211 22.30 15.74 8.45
CA PHE A 211 22.48 14.73 9.49
C PHE A 211 23.92 14.22 9.49
N CYS A 212 24.52 14.12 10.67
CA CYS A 212 25.85 13.54 10.81
C CYS A 212 25.80 12.03 10.50
N PRO A 213 26.63 11.50 9.58
CA PRO A 213 26.57 10.09 9.19
C PRO A 213 26.96 9.13 10.32
N ARG A 214 27.67 9.61 11.35
CA ARG A 214 28.12 8.78 12.48
C ARG A 214 27.12 8.68 13.62
N CYS A 215 26.34 9.73 13.88
CA CYS A 215 25.45 9.78 15.05
C CYS A 215 24.00 10.18 14.75
N GLY A 216 23.66 10.45 13.48
CA GLY A 216 22.30 10.76 13.04
C GLY A 216 21.70 12.04 13.62
N ARG A 217 22.49 12.86 14.33
CA ARG A 217 22.02 14.11 14.94
C ARG A 217 21.98 15.24 13.91
N LEU A 218 20.98 16.11 14.06
CA LEU A 218 20.82 17.32 13.29
C LEU A 218 22.04 18.22 13.46
N ARG A 219 22.46 18.79 12.35
CA ARG A 219 23.53 19.79 12.28
C ARG A 219 23.16 20.97 13.18
N MET A 220 23.85 21.12 14.31
CA MET A 220 23.83 22.40 15.01
C MET A 220 24.67 23.35 14.16
N GLN A 221 24.04 24.39 13.60
CA GLN A 221 24.81 25.55 13.19
C GLN A 221 25.53 26.01 14.45
N GLN A 222 26.87 25.96 14.45
CA GLN A 222 27.59 26.87 15.31
C GLN A 222 27.10 28.25 14.88
N GLU A 223 26.23 28.87 15.69
CA GLU A 223 26.12 30.31 15.71
C GLU A 223 27.51 30.81 16.09
N VAL A 224 28.29 31.10 15.05
CA VAL A 224 29.56 31.79 15.17
C VAL A 224 29.20 33.16 15.72
N SER A 225 29.72 33.44 16.92
CA SER A 225 29.68 34.73 17.60
C SER A 225 30.24 35.84 16.73
#